data_AF-A0A4V2W244-F1
#
_entry.id   AF-A0A4V2W244-F1
#
_cell.length_a   1.000
_cell.length_b   1.000
_cell.length_c   1.000
_cell.angle_alpha   90.00
_cell.angle_beta   90.00
_cell.angle_gamma   90.00
#
_symmetry.space_group_name_H-M   'P 1'
#
loop_
_entity.id
_entity.type
_entity.pdbx_description
1 polymer ?
#
loop_
_entity_poly.entity_id
_entity_poly.type
_entity_poly.pdbx_seq_one_letter_code
_entity_poly.pdbx_strand_id
1 'polypeptide(L)'
;MNEIKLYENKEIRSIWDNEKEEWYFSVIDVVAVLTESNNPRDYWYRVKKRMAEEDKSELSTFCRQLKLVSSDGKKYKTDVAEMQGIFRIIQSIPSPKAEPFKMWLAGVGKQRMDEIIDPELTIERALQTYLQKGYSREWINQRLQAIQVRKELTDVWEDHGIKEGMEYAILTNEISKAWSGMTTRQYKDFKNLKKENLRDNMSTLELVLNMLAEATTTELTKVEKPMGLEENRQTAKRGGSIAGNTRKEIEKETGKPIITPKNAINFSKLFEDISEIPMQEKIQEEKLLLNHLDKIHITELGAARIQKNLELVTDNIVEWCKLKIGLPHAVISKNGKNWNISVDGSVITINANNYCIITAHKISYKDNNGG
;
A
#
# COMPACT_ATOMS: atom_id res chain seq x y z
N MET A 1 6.29 9.39 27.70
CA MET A 1 5.23 10.36 27.35
C MET A 1 3.92 9.60 27.27
N ASN A 2 2.86 10.05 27.94
CA ASN A 2 1.53 9.48 27.76
C ASN A 2 0.94 10.16 26.51
N GLU A 3 0.71 9.41 25.42
CA GLU A 3 -0.05 9.92 24.29
C GLU A 3 -1.54 9.64 24.53
N ILE A 4 -2.36 10.66 24.31
CA ILE A 4 -3.82 10.54 24.36
C ILE A 4 -4.27 10.18 22.94
N LYS A 5 -4.96 9.06 22.78
CA LYS A 5 -5.59 8.69 21.50
C LYS A 5 -7.08 8.98 21.59
N LEU A 6 -7.59 9.75 20.63
CA LEU A 6 -9.00 10.13 20.53
C LEU A 6 -9.77 9.07 19.74
N TYR A 7 -10.88 8.59 20.29
CA TYR A 7 -11.89 7.82 19.56
C TYR A 7 -13.26 8.40 19.89
N GLU A 8 -14.05 8.80 18.87
CA GLU A 8 -15.35 9.50 19.06
C GLU A 8 -15.28 10.69 20.03
N ASN A 9 -14.24 11.52 19.94
CA ASN A 9 -13.98 12.65 20.86
C ASN A 9 -13.83 12.26 22.34
N LYS A 10 -13.64 10.97 22.66
CA LYS A 10 -13.30 10.50 24.01
C LYS A 10 -11.83 10.10 24.06
N GLU A 11 -11.16 10.52 25.12
CA GLU A 11 -9.76 10.24 25.37
C GLU A 11 -9.57 8.83 25.94
N ILE A 12 -8.72 8.02 25.30
CA ILE A 12 -8.26 6.75 25.84
C ILE A 12 -6.82 6.96 26.35
N ARG A 13 -6.63 6.82 27.66
CA ARG A 13 -5.30 6.93 28.26
C ARG A 13 -4.45 5.74 27.82
N SER A 14 -3.22 6.03 27.41
CA SER A 14 -2.26 5.02 26.99
C SER A 14 -0.88 5.27 27.56
N ILE A 15 -0.09 4.20 27.68
CA ILE A 15 1.30 4.23 28.11
C ILE A 15 2.13 3.35 27.19
N TRP A 16 3.28 3.87 26.76
CA TRP A 16 4.25 3.14 25.95
C TRP A 16 5.19 2.36 26.88
N ASP A 17 5.34 1.07 26.61
CA ASP A 17 6.33 0.21 27.22
C ASP A 17 7.56 0.14 26.31
N ASN A 18 8.69 0.66 26.78
CA ASN A 18 9.94 0.68 26.01
C ASN A 18 10.59 -0.71 25.90
N GLU A 19 10.39 -1.59 26.88
CA GLU A 19 11.03 -2.92 26.88
C GLU A 19 10.37 -3.85 25.88
N LYS A 20 9.06 -3.71 25.71
CA LYS A 20 8.25 -4.53 24.79
C LYS A 20 7.94 -3.86 23.46
N GLU A 21 8.27 -2.57 23.32
CA GLU A 21 7.89 -1.73 22.18
C GLU A 21 6.38 -1.75 21.88
N GLU A 22 5.56 -1.74 22.94
CA GLU A 22 4.11 -1.89 22.86
C GLU A 22 3.34 -0.77 23.56
N TRP A 23 2.15 -0.46 23.03
CA TRP A 23 1.20 0.44 23.68
C TRP A 23 0.23 -0.34 24.56
N TYR A 24 0.11 0.09 25.81
CA TYR A 24 -0.91 -0.35 26.74
C TYR A 24 -2.00 0.70 26.87
N PHE A 25 -3.27 0.27 26.82
CA PHE A 25 -4.45 1.13 26.86
C PHE A 25 -5.26 0.90 28.13
N SER A 26 -5.82 1.96 28.71
CA SER A 26 -6.74 1.88 29.85
C SER A 26 -8.00 1.10 29.47
N VAL A 27 -8.22 -0.03 30.14
CA VAL A 27 -9.40 -0.88 29.89
C VAL A 27 -10.68 -0.14 30.29
N ILE A 28 -10.65 0.59 31.40
CA ILE A 28 -11.82 1.35 31.87
C ILE A 28 -12.22 2.43 30.87
N ASP A 29 -11.25 3.08 30.22
CA ASP A 29 -11.53 4.13 29.23
C ASP A 29 -12.13 3.50 27.97
N VAL A 30 -11.62 2.35 27.52
CA VAL A 30 -12.20 1.58 26.40
C VAL A 30 -13.63 1.14 26.72
N VAL A 31 -13.89 0.63 27.93
CA VAL A 31 -15.24 0.29 28.39
C VAL A 31 -16.13 1.54 28.40
N ALA A 32 -15.64 2.71 28.82
CA ALA A 32 -16.40 3.96 28.82
C ALA A 32 -16.75 4.46 27.41
N VAL A 33 -15.92 4.14 26.41
CA VAL A 33 -16.14 4.49 25.01
C VAL A 33 -17.17 3.56 24.39
N LEU A 34 -17.02 2.24 24.59
CA LEU A 34 -17.79 1.19 23.94
C LEU A 34 -19.06 0.77 24.69
N THR A 35 -19.40 1.49 25.75
CA THR A 35 -20.63 1.29 26.52
C THR A 35 -21.32 2.62 26.78
N GLU A 36 -22.62 2.55 27.07
CA GLU A 36 -23.42 3.69 27.53
C GLU A 36 -23.40 3.81 29.07
N SER A 37 -22.48 3.10 29.74
CA SER A 37 -22.47 3.05 31.20
C SER A 37 -22.04 4.39 31.81
N ASN A 38 -22.89 4.93 32.67
CA ASN A 38 -22.55 6.06 33.54
C ASN A 38 -21.48 5.70 34.59
N ASN A 39 -21.22 4.40 34.82
CA ASN A 39 -20.16 3.91 35.69
C ASN A 39 -19.32 2.82 34.99
N PRO A 40 -18.31 3.20 34.21
CA PRO A 40 -17.45 2.27 33.49
C PRO A 40 -16.65 1.31 34.40
N ARG A 41 -16.38 1.70 35.66
CA ARG A 41 -15.68 0.84 36.63
C ARG A 41 -16.54 -0.33 37.08
N ASP A 42 -17.80 -0.07 37.43
CA ASP A 42 -18.75 -1.14 37.77
C ASP A 42 -19.01 -2.04 36.57
N TYR A 43 -19.15 -1.45 35.39
CA TYR A 43 -19.31 -2.22 34.15
C TYR A 43 -18.10 -3.13 33.91
N TRP A 44 -16.88 -2.60 34.04
CA TRP A 44 -15.66 -3.40 33.90
C TRP A 44 -15.61 -4.52 34.94
N TYR A 45 -15.99 -4.28 36.20
CA TYR A 45 -16.08 -5.34 37.21
C TYR A 45 -17.01 -6.50 36.77
N ARG A 46 -18.18 -6.17 36.20
CA ARG A 46 -19.10 -7.18 35.66
C ARG A 46 -18.54 -7.92 34.46
N VAL A 47 -17.84 -7.23 33.55
CA VAL A 47 -17.14 -7.87 32.42
C VAL A 47 -16.06 -8.83 32.94
N LYS A 48 -15.26 -8.42 33.94
CA LYS A 48 -14.27 -9.32 34.55
C LYS A 48 -14.89 -10.57 35.14
N LYS A 49 -16.01 -10.42 35.84
CA LYS A 49 -16.75 -11.55 36.42
C LYS A 49 -17.23 -12.51 35.33
N ARG A 50 -17.85 -11.98 34.27
CA ARG A 50 -18.27 -12.78 33.09
C ARG A 50 -17.07 -13.50 32.46
N MET A 51 -15.99 -12.78 32.21
CA MET A 51 -14.80 -13.34 31.58
C MET A 51 -14.21 -14.48 32.42
N ALA A 52 -14.23 -14.38 33.75
CA ALA A 52 -13.74 -15.44 34.62
C ALA A 52 -14.70 -16.64 34.71
N GLU A 53 -16.00 -16.39 34.88
CA GLU A 53 -16.99 -17.44 35.20
C GLU A 53 -17.58 -18.12 33.95
N GLU A 54 -17.89 -17.35 32.90
CA GLU A 54 -18.54 -17.82 31.69
C GLU A 54 -17.49 -18.17 30.62
N ASP A 55 -16.62 -17.22 30.27
CA ASP A 55 -15.63 -17.41 29.21
C ASP A 55 -14.41 -18.25 29.65
N LYS A 56 -14.26 -18.50 30.96
CA LYS A 56 -13.07 -19.14 31.58
C LYS A 56 -11.75 -18.48 31.15
N SER A 57 -11.79 -17.16 30.95
CA SER A 57 -10.67 -16.35 30.48
C SER A 57 -9.82 -15.85 31.65
N GLU A 58 -8.52 -16.12 31.59
CA GLU A 58 -7.57 -15.63 32.57
C GLU A 58 -7.07 -14.23 32.21
N LEU A 59 -7.66 -13.20 32.84
CA LEU A 59 -7.29 -11.80 32.59
C LEU A 59 -5.80 -11.51 32.83
N SER A 60 -5.16 -12.24 33.75
CA SER A 60 -3.73 -12.11 34.03
C SER A 60 -2.84 -12.48 32.83
N THR A 61 -3.36 -13.09 31.77
CA THR A 61 -2.56 -13.42 30.58
C THR A 61 -2.32 -12.19 29.69
N PHE A 62 -3.32 -11.31 29.54
CA PHE A 62 -3.28 -10.16 28.62
C PHE A 62 -3.62 -8.80 29.26
N CYS A 63 -4.04 -8.77 30.52
CA CYS A 63 -4.36 -7.55 31.27
C CYS A 63 -3.39 -7.38 32.45
N ARG A 64 -2.84 -6.18 32.59
CA ARG A 64 -1.88 -5.78 33.63
C ARG A 64 -2.40 -4.57 34.40
N GLN A 65 -1.72 -4.19 35.48
CA GLN A 65 -2.02 -2.95 36.21
C GLN A 65 -0.83 -2.00 36.16
N LEU A 66 -1.02 -0.86 35.50
CA LEU A 66 -0.01 0.21 35.42
C LEU A 66 -0.53 1.51 36.03
N LYS A 67 0.41 2.36 36.47
CA LYS A 67 0.07 3.67 37.04
C LYS A 67 -0.18 4.68 35.92
N LEU A 68 -1.46 5.01 35.67
CA LEU A 68 -1.87 6.03 34.70
C LEU A 68 -2.25 7.33 35.41
N VAL A 69 -2.02 8.47 34.74
CA VAL A 69 -2.46 9.78 35.21
C VAL A 69 -3.98 9.86 35.10
N SER A 70 -4.62 10.43 36.12
CA SER A 70 -6.06 10.67 36.20
C SER A 70 -6.37 12.16 35.97
N SER A 71 -7.65 12.52 35.89
CA SER A 71 -8.11 13.90 35.65
C SER A 71 -7.65 14.90 36.71
N ASP A 72 -7.32 14.44 37.91
CA ASP A 72 -6.76 15.23 39.01
C ASP A 72 -5.22 15.36 38.96
N GLY A 73 -4.59 14.87 37.89
CA GLY A 73 -3.13 14.88 37.71
C GLY A 73 -2.38 13.82 38.52
N LYS A 74 -3.06 13.05 39.39
CA LYS A 74 -2.44 11.99 40.21
C LYS A 74 -2.36 10.68 39.44
N LYS A 75 -1.43 9.81 39.83
CA LYS A 75 -1.21 8.50 39.20
C LYS A 75 -1.87 7.38 40.00
N TYR A 76 -2.71 6.58 39.35
CA TYR A 76 -3.42 5.45 39.95
C TYR A 76 -3.19 4.15 39.19
N LYS A 77 -3.13 3.03 39.92
CA LYS A 77 -3.12 1.69 39.31
C LYS A 77 -4.42 1.49 38.54
N THR A 78 -4.30 1.23 37.24
CA THR A 78 -5.41 1.07 36.32
C THR A 78 -5.18 -0.22 35.53
N ASP A 79 -6.25 -1.00 35.34
CA ASP A 79 -6.22 -2.17 34.47
C ASP A 79 -5.94 -1.70 33.02
N VAL A 80 -4.88 -2.23 32.42
CA VAL A 80 -4.42 -1.91 31.07
C VAL A 80 -4.18 -3.18 30.27
N ALA A 81 -4.35 -3.10 28.96
CA ALA A 81 -4.02 -4.19 28.06
C ALA A 81 -3.40 -3.65 26.76
N GLU A 82 -2.58 -4.48 26.12
CA GLU A 82 -2.12 -4.26 24.75
C GLU A 82 -3.27 -4.43 23.74
N MET A 83 -3.03 -4.14 22.47
CA MET A 83 -4.09 -4.12 21.46
C MET A 83 -4.84 -5.46 21.34
N GLN A 84 -4.12 -6.59 21.36
CA GLN A 84 -4.72 -7.92 21.33
C GLN A 84 -5.62 -8.16 22.55
N GLY A 85 -5.13 -7.81 23.75
CA GLY A 85 -5.91 -7.93 24.98
C GLY A 85 -7.15 -7.05 24.98
N ILE A 86 -7.06 -5.84 24.43
CA ILE A 86 -8.23 -4.96 24.24
C ILE A 86 -9.26 -5.61 23.32
N PHE A 87 -8.87 -6.17 22.17
CA PHE A 87 -9.80 -6.86 21.28
C PHE A 87 -10.49 -8.04 21.99
N ARG A 88 -9.75 -8.82 22.79
CA ARG A 88 -10.34 -9.92 23.59
C ARG A 88 -11.37 -9.42 24.61
N ILE A 89 -11.10 -8.29 25.26
CA ILE A 89 -12.02 -7.67 26.21
C ILE A 89 -13.29 -7.20 25.49
N ILE A 90 -13.16 -6.53 24.34
CA ILE A 90 -14.30 -6.00 23.57
C ILE A 90 -15.28 -7.11 23.21
N GLN A 91 -14.80 -8.30 22.82
CA GLN A 91 -15.67 -9.45 22.53
C GLN A 91 -16.61 -9.80 23.70
N SER A 92 -16.19 -9.54 24.94
CA SER A 92 -16.93 -9.85 26.17
C SER A 92 -17.86 -8.72 26.64
N ILE A 93 -17.88 -7.57 25.94
CA ILE A 93 -18.73 -6.41 26.27
C ILE A 93 -20.13 -6.59 25.64
N PRO A 94 -21.21 -6.75 26.43
CA PRO A 94 -22.57 -6.96 25.94
C PRO A 94 -23.27 -5.61 25.76
N SER A 95 -22.70 -4.72 24.94
CA SER A 95 -23.27 -3.41 24.67
C SER A 95 -23.59 -3.26 23.19
N PRO A 96 -24.78 -2.73 22.83
CA PRO A 96 -25.08 -2.36 21.45
C PRO A 96 -24.03 -1.43 20.83
N LYS A 97 -23.38 -0.59 21.65
CA LYS A 97 -22.32 0.32 21.21
C LYS A 97 -21.01 -0.40 20.84
N ALA A 98 -20.76 -1.59 21.40
CA ALA A 98 -19.62 -2.42 21.03
C ALA A 98 -19.90 -3.26 19.77
N GLU A 99 -21.16 -3.47 19.41
CA GLU A 99 -21.57 -4.38 18.33
C GLU A 99 -21.01 -4.00 16.95
N PRO A 100 -21.02 -2.73 16.51
CA PRO A 100 -20.40 -2.35 15.23
C PRO A 100 -18.92 -2.74 15.16
N PHE A 101 -18.19 -2.61 16.27
CA PHE A 101 -16.78 -2.99 16.34
C PHE A 101 -16.58 -4.50 16.28
N LYS A 102 -17.45 -5.27 16.94
CA LYS A 102 -17.42 -6.75 16.87
C LYS A 102 -17.73 -7.25 15.47
N MET A 103 -18.74 -6.68 14.82
CA MET A 103 -19.08 -6.97 13.43
C MET A 103 -17.93 -6.62 12.48
N TRP A 104 -17.24 -5.50 12.73
CA TRP A 104 -16.03 -5.16 12.01
C TRP A 104 -14.92 -6.20 12.20
N LEU A 105 -14.64 -6.63 13.44
CA LEU A 105 -13.67 -7.70 13.72
C LEU A 105 -14.03 -9.03 13.05
N ALA A 106 -15.31 -9.41 13.07
CA ALA A 106 -15.80 -10.59 12.35
C ALA A 106 -15.62 -10.44 10.84
N GLY A 107 -15.88 -9.25 10.28
CA GLY A 107 -15.62 -8.91 8.89
C GLY A 107 -14.15 -9.03 8.51
N VAL A 108 -13.23 -8.53 9.35
CA VAL A 108 -11.78 -8.70 9.17
C VAL A 108 -11.40 -10.18 9.22
N GLY A 109 -11.94 -10.95 10.18
CA GLY A 109 -11.71 -12.39 10.28
C GLY A 109 -12.16 -13.15 9.02
N LYS A 110 -13.36 -12.84 8.51
CA LYS A 110 -13.85 -13.39 7.25
C LYS A 110 -12.94 -13.00 6.08
N GLN A 111 -12.58 -11.72 5.96
CA GLN A 111 -11.69 -11.24 4.90
C GLN A 111 -10.34 -11.98 4.91
N ARG A 112 -9.80 -12.30 6.09
CA ARG A 112 -8.58 -13.12 6.19
C ARG A 112 -8.77 -14.56 5.71
N MET A 113 -9.92 -15.17 5.96
CA MET A 113 -10.23 -16.49 5.39
C MET A 113 -10.38 -16.42 3.87
N ASP A 114 -11.09 -15.41 3.37
CA ASP A 114 -11.26 -15.17 1.94
C ASP A 114 -9.89 -14.95 1.25
N GLU A 115 -8.97 -14.20 1.88
CA GLU A 115 -7.59 -13.98 1.40
C GLU A 115 -6.71 -15.25 1.40
N ILE A 116 -6.98 -16.22 2.27
CA ILE A 116 -6.27 -17.50 2.28
C ILE A 116 -6.76 -18.39 1.14
N ILE A 117 -8.08 -18.35 0.87
CA ILE A 117 -8.70 -19.11 -0.21
C ILE A 117 -8.33 -18.49 -1.58
N ASP A 118 -8.33 -17.17 -1.65
CA ASP A 118 -7.98 -16.38 -2.82
C ASP A 118 -6.89 -15.33 -2.48
N PRO A 119 -5.61 -15.69 -2.66
CA PRO A 119 -4.49 -14.78 -2.40
C PRO A 119 -4.50 -13.49 -3.22
N GLU A 120 -5.18 -13.44 -4.36
CA GLU A 120 -5.27 -12.24 -5.20
C GLU A 120 -5.95 -11.09 -4.45
N LEU A 121 -6.93 -11.40 -3.59
CA LEU A 121 -7.59 -10.41 -2.71
C LEU A 121 -6.60 -9.68 -1.79
N THR A 122 -5.50 -10.34 -1.41
CA THR A 122 -4.45 -9.68 -0.62
C THR A 122 -3.72 -8.61 -1.43
N ILE A 123 -3.47 -8.88 -2.72
CA ILE A 123 -2.85 -7.94 -3.65
C ILE A 123 -3.83 -6.79 -3.91
N GLU A 124 -5.09 -7.08 -4.19
CA GLU A 124 -6.10 -6.05 -4.42
C GLU A 124 -6.26 -5.13 -3.20
N ARG A 125 -6.31 -5.68 -1.98
CA ARG A 125 -6.35 -4.86 -0.77
C ARG A 125 -5.10 -4.00 -0.63
N ALA A 126 -3.91 -4.51 -0.95
CA ALA A 126 -2.69 -3.72 -0.92
C ALA A 126 -2.77 -2.55 -1.92
N LEU A 127 -3.25 -2.80 -3.15
CA LEU A 127 -3.49 -1.76 -4.16
C LEU A 127 -4.45 -0.69 -3.63
N GLN A 128 -5.62 -1.09 -3.10
CA GLN A 128 -6.61 -0.16 -2.55
C GLN A 128 -6.06 0.64 -1.37
N THR A 129 -5.23 0.03 -0.52
CA THR A 129 -4.60 0.71 0.62
C THR A 129 -3.65 1.81 0.15
N TYR A 130 -2.87 1.58 -0.90
CA TYR A 130 -2.02 2.62 -1.48
C TYR A 130 -2.85 3.71 -2.18
N LEU A 131 -3.91 3.35 -2.91
CA LEU A 131 -4.80 4.34 -3.53
C LEU A 131 -5.45 5.26 -2.49
N GLN A 132 -5.93 4.71 -1.37
CA GLN A 132 -6.51 5.49 -0.26
C GLN A 132 -5.50 6.42 0.41
N LYS A 133 -4.21 6.10 0.34
CA LYS A 133 -3.12 6.97 0.82
C LYS A 133 -2.72 8.05 -0.20
N GLY A 134 -3.36 8.09 -1.37
CA GLY A 134 -3.14 9.11 -2.39
C GLY A 134 -2.02 8.79 -3.40
N TYR A 135 -1.55 7.55 -3.47
CA TYR A 135 -0.56 7.15 -4.48
C TYR A 135 -1.23 6.90 -5.84
N SER A 136 -0.54 7.24 -6.94
CA SER A 136 -1.03 6.97 -8.29
C SER A 136 -0.91 5.48 -8.65
N ARG A 137 -1.73 5.00 -9.59
CA ARG A 137 -1.67 3.60 -10.05
C ARG A 137 -0.31 3.26 -10.66
N GLU A 138 0.28 4.18 -11.40
CA GLU A 138 1.59 4.00 -12.03
C GLU A 138 2.68 3.81 -10.96
N TRP A 139 2.67 4.64 -9.92
CA TRP A 139 3.60 4.52 -8.81
C TRP A 139 3.39 3.20 -8.05
N ILE A 140 2.14 2.79 -7.83
CA ILE A 140 1.81 1.53 -7.15
C ILE A 140 2.34 0.33 -7.95
N ASN A 141 2.15 0.32 -9.27
CA ASN A 141 2.66 -0.73 -10.14
C ASN A 141 4.20 -0.80 -10.08
N GLN A 142 4.89 0.34 -10.13
CA GLN A 142 6.34 0.40 -9.93
C GLN A 142 6.75 -0.13 -8.56
N ARG A 143 5.98 0.19 -7.52
CA ARG A 143 6.26 -0.28 -6.15
C ARG A 143 6.11 -1.79 -6.02
N LEU A 144 5.09 -2.39 -6.65
CA LEU A 144 4.90 -3.85 -6.69
C LEU A 144 6.08 -4.54 -7.38
N GLN A 145 6.54 -4.01 -8.52
CA GLN A 145 7.74 -4.52 -9.19
C GLN A 145 8.98 -4.43 -8.29
N ALA A 146 9.14 -3.33 -7.55
CA ALA A 146 10.22 -3.20 -6.59
C ALA A 146 10.13 -4.21 -5.42
N ILE A 147 8.93 -4.63 -5.01
CA ILE A 147 8.77 -5.71 -4.02
C ILE A 147 9.25 -7.04 -4.59
N GLN A 148 8.88 -7.34 -5.84
CA GLN A 148 9.31 -8.57 -6.52
C GLN A 148 10.85 -8.64 -6.63
N VAL A 149 11.49 -7.59 -7.13
CA VAL A 149 12.96 -7.51 -7.26
C VAL A 149 13.64 -7.71 -5.90
N ARG A 150 13.10 -7.11 -4.84
CA ARG A 150 13.63 -7.28 -3.49
C ARG A 150 13.46 -8.70 -2.97
N LYS A 151 12.32 -9.35 -3.24
CA LYS A 151 12.06 -10.73 -2.81
C LYS A 151 13.05 -11.68 -3.47
N GLU A 152 13.28 -11.52 -4.77
CA GLU A 152 14.28 -12.31 -5.50
C GLU A 152 15.69 -12.13 -4.92
N LEU A 153 16.10 -10.91 -4.59
CA LEU A 153 17.38 -10.66 -3.92
C LEU A 153 17.48 -11.41 -2.58
N THR A 154 16.43 -11.35 -1.76
CA THR A 154 16.45 -12.03 -0.46
C THR A 154 16.43 -13.55 -0.58
N ASP A 155 15.74 -14.10 -1.58
CA ASP A 155 15.73 -15.55 -1.83
C ASP A 155 17.14 -16.03 -2.23
N VAL A 156 17.80 -15.28 -3.11
CA VAL A 156 19.21 -15.57 -3.47
C VAL A 156 20.12 -15.45 -2.24
N TRP A 157 19.94 -14.47 -1.36
CA TRP A 157 20.73 -14.40 -0.13
C TRP A 157 20.51 -15.58 0.81
N GLU A 158 19.27 -16.04 0.96
CA GLU A 158 18.95 -17.22 1.77
C GLU A 158 19.70 -18.46 1.23
N ASP A 159 19.62 -18.69 -0.08
CA ASP A 159 20.32 -19.80 -0.76
C ASP A 159 21.85 -19.74 -0.59
N HIS A 160 22.39 -18.55 -0.37
CA HIS A 160 23.83 -18.29 -0.18
C HIS A 160 24.24 -18.18 1.30
N GLY A 161 23.38 -18.67 2.21
CA GLY A 161 23.69 -18.84 3.63
C GLY A 161 23.61 -17.56 4.46
N ILE A 162 22.87 -16.56 4.00
CA ILE A 162 22.62 -15.33 4.75
C ILE A 162 21.39 -15.51 5.64
N LYS A 163 21.48 -15.05 6.88
CA LYS A 163 20.39 -15.14 7.86
C LYS A 163 19.45 -13.95 7.76
N GLU A 164 18.15 -14.21 7.77
CA GLU A 164 17.14 -13.15 7.82
C GLU A 164 17.31 -12.24 9.05
N GLY A 165 16.84 -11.00 8.93
CA GLY A 165 16.92 -10.00 9.98
C GLY A 165 18.20 -9.16 9.89
N MET A 166 19.15 -9.40 10.80
CA MET A 166 20.33 -8.51 10.96
C MET A 166 21.24 -8.51 9.74
N GLU A 167 21.52 -9.67 9.14
CA GLU A 167 22.43 -9.76 7.99
C GLU A 167 21.81 -9.14 6.74
N TYR A 168 20.50 -9.33 6.51
CA TYR A 168 19.75 -8.63 5.44
C TYR A 168 19.79 -7.12 5.61
N ALA A 169 19.66 -6.62 6.86
CA ALA A 169 19.76 -5.19 7.14
C ALA A 169 21.16 -4.64 6.84
N ILE A 170 22.21 -5.41 7.16
CA ILE A 170 23.60 -5.06 6.84
C ILE A 170 23.78 -4.96 5.33
N LEU A 171 23.42 -6.01 4.58
CA LEU A 171 23.60 -6.02 3.12
C LEU A 171 22.74 -4.95 2.42
N THR A 172 21.50 -4.75 2.87
CA THR A 172 20.64 -3.66 2.38
C THR A 172 21.29 -2.29 2.62
N ASN A 173 21.95 -2.09 3.77
CA ASN A 173 22.68 -0.84 4.05
C ASN A 173 23.90 -0.66 3.15
N GLU A 174 24.63 -1.72 2.81
CA GLU A 174 25.74 -1.64 1.85
C GLU A 174 25.26 -1.24 0.46
N ILE A 175 24.17 -1.87 -0.03
CA ILE A 175 23.55 -1.51 -1.30
C ILE A 175 23.15 -0.04 -1.28
N SER A 176 22.34 0.35 -0.27
CA SER A 176 21.84 1.72 -0.11
C SER A 176 23.00 2.71 -0.08
N LYS A 177 24.04 2.46 0.70
CA LYS A 177 25.19 3.35 0.85
C LYS A 177 25.99 3.44 -0.45
N ALA A 178 26.16 2.35 -1.17
CA ALA A 178 26.91 2.32 -2.42
C ALA A 178 26.23 3.14 -3.53
N TRP A 179 24.90 3.08 -3.67
CA TRP A 179 24.21 3.84 -4.71
C TRP A 179 23.87 5.27 -4.28
N SER A 180 23.36 5.46 -3.06
CA SER A 180 22.83 6.74 -2.58
C SER A 180 23.84 7.57 -1.78
N GLY A 181 24.90 6.95 -1.28
CA GLY A 181 25.82 7.56 -0.30
C GLY A 181 25.33 7.47 1.15
N MET A 182 24.11 6.96 1.40
CA MET A 182 23.50 6.88 2.72
C MET A 182 23.08 5.45 3.08
N THR A 183 23.23 5.08 4.35
CA THR A 183 22.54 3.88 4.88
C THR A 183 21.03 4.08 4.88
N THR A 184 20.26 3.00 5.02
CA THR A 184 18.78 3.06 5.03
C THR A 184 18.27 4.01 6.12
N ARG A 185 18.91 4.03 7.29
CA ARG A 185 18.52 4.91 8.40
C ARG A 185 18.82 6.37 8.09
N GLN A 186 20.03 6.68 7.64
CA GLN A 186 20.41 8.04 7.24
C GLN A 186 19.50 8.59 6.14
N TYR A 187 19.11 7.74 5.18
CA TYR A 187 18.22 8.15 4.10
C TYR A 187 16.79 8.42 4.59
N LYS A 188 16.28 7.61 5.54
CA LYS A 188 15.02 7.91 6.22
C LYS A 188 15.08 9.25 6.96
N ASP A 189 16.16 9.50 7.71
CA ASP A 189 16.35 10.75 8.44
C ASP A 189 16.41 11.95 7.48
N PHE A 190 17.12 11.81 6.35
CA PHE A 190 17.20 12.83 5.29
C PHE A 190 15.83 13.19 4.68
N LYS A 191 14.93 12.22 4.55
CA LYS A 191 13.54 12.42 4.10
C LYS A 191 12.55 12.74 5.22
N ASN A 192 13.04 12.97 6.44
CA ASN A 192 12.25 13.24 7.65
C ASN A 192 11.22 12.13 7.95
N LEU A 193 11.62 10.87 7.79
CA LEU A 193 10.79 9.70 8.03
C LEU A 193 11.12 9.08 9.39
N LYS A 194 10.08 8.73 10.16
CA LYS A 194 10.22 8.06 11.46
C LYS A 194 9.97 6.56 11.32
N LYS A 195 8.71 6.19 11.09
CA LYS A 195 8.24 4.79 10.99
C LYS A 195 7.92 4.38 9.56
N GLU A 196 7.82 5.35 8.67
CA GLU A 196 7.43 5.17 7.29
C GLU A 196 8.45 4.32 6.52
N ASN A 197 7.96 3.64 5.48
CA ASN A 197 8.81 2.89 4.56
C ASN A 197 9.57 3.87 3.66
N LEU A 198 10.87 3.65 3.49
CA LEU A 198 11.72 4.52 2.68
C LEU A 198 11.34 4.49 1.20
N ARG A 199 11.11 3.29 0.63
CA ARG A 199 10.77 3.10 -0.79
C ARG A 199 9.41 3.71 -1.12
N ASP A 200 8.49 3.72 -0.16
CA ASP A 200 7.19 4.38 -0.32
C ASP A 200 7.30 5.92 -0.39
N ASN A 201 8.46 6.48 -0.03
CA ASN A 201 8.73 7.91 -0.01
C ASN A 201 9.87 8.32 -0.96
N MET A 202 10.26 7.41 -1.86
CA MET A 202 11.19 7.68 -2.96
C MET A 202 10.45 8.25 -4.16
N SER A 203 11.07 9.19 -4.86
CA SER A 203 10.67 9.57 -6.22
C SER A 203 10.83 8.39 -7.18
N THR A 204 10.25 8.50 -8.38
CA THR A 204 10.35 7.46 -9.42
C THR A 204 11.79 7.09 -9.74
N LEU A 205 12.69 8.07 -9.93
CA LEU A 205 14.10 7.77 -10.23
C LEU A 205 14.84 7.17 -9.03
N GLU A 206 14.56 7.63 -7.81
CA GLU A 206 15.12 7.01 -6.59
C GLU A 206 14.69 5.53 -6.47
N LEU A 207 13.42 5.23 -6.76
CA LEU A 207 12.89 3.86 -6.73
C LEU A 207 13.50 2.98 -7.82
N VAL A 208 13.62 3.48 -9.05
CA VAL A 208 14.23 2.77 -10.19
C VAL A 208 15.71 2.48 -9.92
N LEU A 209 16.47 3.44 -9.40
CA LEU A 209 17.88 3.22 -9.06
C LEU A 209 18.04 2.24 -7.90
N ASN A 210 17.16 2.28 -6.91
CA ASN A 210 17.15 1.28 -5.86
C ASN A 210 16.87 -0.12 -6.42
N MET A 211 15.89 -0.25 -7.32
CA MET A 211 15.60 -1.52 -8.00
C MET A 211 16.79 -2.01 -8.82
N LEU A 212 17.45 -1.12 -9.57
CA LEU A 212 18.65 -1.45 -10.33
C LEU A 212 19.77 -1.95 -9.41
N ALA A 213 19.97 -1.30 -8.27
CA ALA A 213 20.96 -1.71 -7.27
C ALA A 213 20.66 -3.12 -6.72
N GLU A 214 19.39 -3.40 -6.40
CA GLU A 214 18.95 -4.70 -5.89
C GLU A 214 19.08 -5.79 -6.97
N ALA A 215 18.53 -5.57 -8.17
CA ALA A 215 18.60 -6.51 -9.29
C ALA A 215 20.04 -6.82 -9.71
N THR A 216 20.91 -5.80 -9.78
CA THR A 216 22.32 -5.99 -10.12
C THR A 216 23.04 -6.80 -9.04
N THR A 217 22.72 -6.57 -7.77
CA THR A 217 23.27 -7.39 -6.68
C THR A 217 22.83 -8.84 -6.81
N THR A 218 21.56 -9.08 -7.12
CA THR A 218 21.01 -10.42 -7.37
C THR A 218 21.78 -11.13 -8.48
N GLU A 219 21.93 -10.48 -9.64
CA GLU A 219 22.63 -11.07 -10.79
C GLU A 219 24.10 -11.37 -10.48
N LEU A 220 24.81 -10.45 -9.82
CA LEU A 220 26.20 -10.70 -9.38
C LEU A 220 26.28 -11.87 -8.39
N THR A 221 25.32 -11.98 -7.47
CA THR A 221 25.29 -13.08 -6.50
C THR A 221 25.08 -14.43 -7.19
N LYS A 222 24.17 -14.51 -8.16
CA LYS A 222 23.95 -15.73 -8.96
C LYS A 222 25.19 -16.16 -9.76
N VAL A 223 25.93 -15.20 -10.32
CA VAL A 223 27.12 -15.47 -11.15
C VAL A 223 28.31 -15.88 -10.28
N GLU A 224 28.59 -15.13 -9.22
CA GLU A 224 29.79 -15.30 -8.42
C GLU A 224 29.64 -16.33 -7.30
N LYS A 225 28.39 -16.65 -6.92
CA LYS A 225 28.02 -17.61 -5.87
C LYS A 225 28.76 -17.39 -4.54
N PRO A 226 28.78 -16.14 -4.02
CA PRO A 226 29.45 -15.84 -2.76
C PRO A 226 28.74 -16.52 -1.58
N MET A 227 29.49 -17.04 -0.61
CA MET A 227 28.91 -17.72 0.55
C MET A 227 29.08 -16.91 1.84
N GLY A 228 28.00 -16.80 2.61
CA GLY A 228 27.99 -16.10 3.89
C GLY A 228 28.15 -14.58 3.77
N LEU A 229 28.10 -13.91 4.92
CA LEU A 229 27.91 -12.46 4.99
C LEU A 229 29.01 -11.64 4.31
N GLU A 230 30.28 -12.00 4.51
CA GLU A 230 31.37 -11.11 4.13
C GLU A 230 31.59 -11.08 2.60
N GLU A 231 31.47 -12.22 1.94
CA GLU A 231 31.54 -12.27 0.47
C GLU A 231 30.32 -11.57 -0.15
N ASN A 232 29.12 -11.83 0.38
CA ASN A 232 27.89 -11.16 -0.06
C ASN A 232 27.92 -9.64 0.18
N ARG A 233 28.63 -9.17 1.22
CA ARG A 233 28.85 -7.73 1.48
C ARG A 233 29.59 -7.07 0.31
N GLN A 234 30.61 -7.73 -0.23
CA GLN A 234 31.38 -7.21 -1.35
C GLN A 234 30.54 -7.18 -2.63
N THR A 235 29.71 -8.20 -2.84
CA THR A 235 28.76 -8.28 -3.96
C THR A 235 27.68 -7.20 -3.86
N ALA A 236 27.09 -7.01 -2.69
CA ALA A 236 26.13 -5.94 -2.39
C ALA A 236 26.71 -4.54 -2.65
N LYS A 237 27.95 -4.30 -2.22
CA LYS A 237 28.62 -3.02 -2.48
C LYS A 237 28.84 -2.79 -3.98
N ARG A 238 29.22 -3.82 -4.74
CA ARG A 238 29.43 -3.72 -6.20
C ARG A 238 28.12 -3.50 -6.95
N GLY A 239 27.08 -4.26 -6.65
CA GLY A 239 25.75 -4.09 -7.23
C GLY A 239 25.18 -2.69 -6.97
N GLY A 240 25.30 -2.19 -5.73
CA GLY A 240 24.93 -0.82 -5.42
C GLY A 240 25.81 0.25 -6.09
N SER A 241 27.10 -0.02 -6.30
CA SER A 241 28.00 0.93 -6.96
C SER A 241 27.64 1.14 -8.44
N ILE A 242 27.14 0.10 -9.12
CA ILE A 242 26.67 0.20 -10.51
C ILE A 242 25.50 1.20 -10.60
N ALA A 243 24.48 1.04 -9.76
CA ALA A 243 23.38 2.01 -9.68
C ALA A 243 23.86 3.41 -9.23
N GLY A 244 24.85 3.48 -8.34
CA GLY A 244 25.47 4.74 -7.93
C GLY A 244 26.18 5.48 -9.06
N ASN A 245 26.82 4.75 -9.97
CA ASN A 245 27.44 5.32 -11.16
C ASN A 245 26.37 5.82 -12.14
N THR A 246 25.34 5.03 -12.40
CA THR A 246 24.18 5.44 -13.21
C THR A 246 23.51 6.70 -12.65
N ARG A 247 23.33 6.77 -11.32
CA ARG A 247 22.81 7.98 -10.66
C ARG A 247 23.66 9.20 -10.98
N LYS A 248 24.98 9.13 -10.76
CA LYS A 248 25.91 10.24 -10.99
C LYS A 248 25.91 10.69 -12.44
N GLU A 249 25.80 9.76 -13.38
CA GLU A 249 25.73 10.04 -14.80
C GLU A 249 24.45 10.81 -15.15
N ILE A 250 23.29 10.38 -14.65
CA ILE A 250 22.03 11.10 -14.84
C ILE A 250 22.09 12.49 -14.18
N GLU A 251 22.63 12.60 -12.96
CA GLU A 251 22.77 13.89 -12.26
C GLU A 251 23.69 14.85 -13.04
N LYS A 252 24.74 14.34 -13.68
CA LYS A 252 25.64 15.12 -14.55
C LYS A 252 24.95 15.64 -15.80
N GLU A 253 24.19 14.79 -16.50
CA GLU A 253 23.50 15.17 -17.75
C GLU A 253 22.30 16.09 -17.49
N THR A 254 21.58 15.87 -16.38
CA THR A 254 20.37 16.66 -16.05
C THR A 254 20.67 17.93 -15.25
N GLY A 255 21.85 18.01 -14.62
CA GLY A 255 22.24 19.09 -13.71
C GLY A 255 21.42 19.13 -12.41
N LYS A 256 20.63 18.10 -12.10
CA LYS A 256 19.73 18.05 -10.94
C LYS A 256 20.05 16.83 -10.07
N PRO A 257 20.07 16.97 -8.73
CA PRO A 257 20.22 15.82 -7.84
C PRO A 257 18.98 14.93 -7.93
N ILE A 258 19.20 13.61 -8.02
CA ILE A 258 18.12 12.62 -8.00
C ILE A 258 17.61 12.44 -6.58
N ILE A 259 18.52 12.41 -5.61
CA ILE A 259 18.18 12.22 -4.20
C ILE A 259 17.69 13.54 -3.64
N THR A 260 16.46 13.54 -3.15
CA THR A 260 15.81 14.75 -2.61
C THR A 260 15.20 14.49 -1.24
N PRO A 261 15.08 15.52 -0.37
CA PRO A 261 14.41 15.38 0.92
C PRO A 261 12.88 15.25 0.78
N LYS A 262 12.33 15.29 -0.45
CA LYS A 262 10.90 15.14 -0.69
C LYS A 262 10.44 13.71 -0.36
N ASN A 263 9.23 13.61 0.19
CA ASN A 263 8.57 12.37 0.59
C ASN A 263 7.17 12.29 -0.03
N ALA A 264 6.42 11.21 0.22
CA ALA A 264 5.13 10.95 -0.42
C ALA A 264 4.15 12.13 -0.31
N ILE A 265 4.06 12.77 0.86
CA ILE A 265 3.17 13.93 1.12
C ILE A 265 3.54 15.12 0.22
N ASN A 266 4.84 15.35 0.02
CA ASN A 266 5.32 16.43 -0.84
C ASN A 266 5.07 16.12 -2.32
N PHE A 267 5.09 14.85 -2.71
CA PHE A 267 4.74 14.44 -4.07
C PHE A 267 3.24 14.59 -4.32
N SER A 268 2.38 14.14 -3.41
CA SER A 268 0.92 14.31 -3.53
C SER A 268 0.52 15.77 -3.72
N LYS A 269 1.09 16.70 -2.93
CA LYS A 269 0.84 18.14 -3.11
C LYS A 269 1.34 18.68 -4.45
N LEU A 270 2.52 18.26 -4.90
CA LEU A 270 3.07 18.66 -6.19
C LEU A 270 2.19 18.19 -7.35
N PHE A 271 1.59 17.00 -7.24
CA PHE A 271 0.66 16.49 -8.24
C PHE A 271 -0.71 17.19 -8.18
N GLU A 272 -1.21 17.49 -6.98
CA GLU A 272 -2.42 18.32 -6.78
C GLU A 272 -2.27 19.70 -7.44
N ASP A 273 -1.11 20.34 -7.31
CA ASP A 273 -0.81 21.65 -7.93
C ASP A 273 -0.67 21.58 -9.46
N ILE A 274 -0.33 20.41 -10.02
CA ILE A 274 -0.16 20.21 -11.48
C ILE A 274 -1.46 19.73 -12.14
N SER A 275 -2.34 19.07 -11.40
CA SER A 275 -3.62 18.57 -11.90
C SER A 275 -4.77 19.50 -11.50
N GLU A 276 -5.03 20.54 -12.29
CA GLU A 276 -6.29 21.33 -12.20
C GLU A 276 -7.53 20.53 -12.70
N ILE A 277 -7.54 19.21 -12.51
CA ILE A 277 -8.73 18.36 -12.61
C ILE A 277 -8.71 17.39 -11.41
N PRO A 278 -9.71 17.39 -10.52
CA PRO A 278 -9.70 16.56 -9.32
C PRO A 278 -9.59 15.06 -9.66
N MET A 279 -8.57 14.38 -9.13
CA MET A 279 -8.34 12.93 -9.33
C MET A 279 -9.56 12.05 -8.95
N GLN A 280 -10.43 12.55 -8.06
CA GLN A 280 -11.70 11.92 -7.71
C GLN A 280 -12.71 11.88 -8.87
N GLU A 281 -12.77 12.93 -9.70
CA GLU A 281 -13.65 12.95 -10.89
C GLU A 281 -13.17 11.93 -11.92
N LYS A 282 -11.86 11.83 -12.15
CA LYS A 282 -11.27 10.86 -13.08
C LYS A 282 -11.55 9.41 -12.68
N ILE A 283 -11.37 9.08 -11.39
CA ILE A 283 -11.67 7.73 -10.87
C ILE A 283 -13.18 7.42 -10.98
N GLN A 284 -14.05 8.41 -10.74
CA GLN A 284 -15.50 8.25 -10.87
C GLN A 284 -15.91 7.99 -12.32
N GLU A 285 -15.29 8.68 -13.27
CA GLU A 285 -15.56 8.52 -14.70
C GLU A 285 -15.12 7.14 -15.22
N GLU A 286 -13.92 6.67 -14.84
CA GLU A 286 -13.45 5.33 -15.19
C GLU A 286 -14.40 4.24 -14.67
N LYS A 287 -14.81 4.34 -13.40
CA LYS A 287 -15.75 3.40 -12.78
C LYS A 287 -17.12 3.43 -13.47
N LEU A 288 -17.58 4.60 -13.94
CA LEU A 288 -18.88 4.73 -14.60
C LEU A 288 -18.95 3.94 -15.91
N LEU A 289 -17.91 3.97 -16.74
CA LEU A 289 -17.87 3.18 -17.97
C LEU A 289 -17.74 1.68 -17.67
N LEU A 290 -16.87 1.30 -16.72
CA LEU A 290 -16.64 -0.10 -16.36
C LEU A 290 -17.88 -0.78 -15.76
N ASN A 291 -18.67 -0.05 -14.97
CA ASN A 291 -19.93 -0.58 -14.43
C ASN A 291 -21.02 -0.80 -15.49
N HIS A 292 -20.87 -0.22 -16.69
CA HIS A 292 -21.87 -0.24 -17.76
C HIS A 292 -21.34 -0.93 -19.03
N LEU A 293 -20.34 -1.83 -18.90
CA LEU A 293 -19.80 -2.60 -20.03
C LEU A 293 -20.89 -3.44 -20.73
N ASP A 294 -21.88 -3.91 -19.98
CA ASP A 294 -23.05 -4.65 -20.47
C ASP A 294 -23.87 -3.86 -21.49
N LYS A 295 -23.90 -2.53 -21.38
CA LYS A 295 -24.64 -1.63 -22.28
C LYS A 295 -23.92 -1.35 -23.59
N ILE A 296 -22.65 -1.73 -23.71
CA ILE A 296 -21.85 -1.47 -24.92
C ILE A 296 -22.41 -2.28 -26.08
N HIS A 297 -22.71 -1.58 -27.17
CA HIS A 297 -23.19 -2.18 -28.41
C HIS A 297 -22.57 -1.50 -29.64
N ILE A 298 -22.77 -2.09 -30.81
CA ILE A 298 -22.29 -1.55 -32.09
C ILE A 298 -23.33 -1.79 -33.18
N THR A 299 -23.33 -0.96 -34.22
CA THR A 299 -24.13 -1.21 -35.43
C THR A 299 -23.40 -2.19 -36.35
N GLU A 300 -24.12 -2.92 -37.19
CA GLU A 300 -23.53 -3.88 -38.14
C GLU A 300 -22.47 -3.24 -39.06
N LEU A 301 -22.77 -2.05 -39.59
CA LEU A 301 -21.82 -1.27 -40.39
C LEU A 301 -20.60 -0.81 -39.58
N GLY A 302 -20.79 -0.48 -38.31
CA GLY A 302 -19.71 -0.13 -37.39
C GLY A 302 -18.80 -1.32 -37.09
N ALA A 303 -19.39 -2.49 -36.86
CA ALA A 303 -18.69 -3.75 -36.66
C ALA A 303 -17.76 -4.06 -37.84
N ALA A 304 -18.30 -4.11 -39.06
CA ALA A 304 -17.51 -4.39 -40.26
C ALA A 304 -16.33 -3.41 -40.44
N ARG A 305 -16.54 -2.11 -40.14
CA ARG A 305 -15.49 -1.10 -40.20
C ARG A 305 -14.39 -1.34 -39.16
N ILE A 306 -14.77 -1.65 -37.91
CA ILE A 306 -13.80 -1.88 -36.82
C ILE A 306 -13.00 -3.16 -37.06
N GLN A 307 -13.66 -4.22 -37.52
CA GLN A 307 -13.00 -5.48 -37.87
C GLN A 307 -11.85 -5.23 -38.84
N LYS A 308 -12.11 -4.41 -39.86
CA LYS A 308 -11.11 -4.02 -40.87
C LYS A 308 -10.02 -3.12 -40.29
N ASN A 309 -10.39 -2.09 -39.51
CA ASN A 309 -9.42 -1.13 -38.96
C ASN A 309 -8.41 -1.77 -37.99
N LEU A 310 -8.85 -2.78 -37.26
CA LEU A 310 -8.03 -3.49 -36.27
C LEU A 310 -7.49 -4.82 -36.76
N GLU A 311 -7.86 -5.25 -37.98
CA GLU A 311 -7.51 -6.55 -38.57
C GLU A 311 -7.89 -7.73 -37.65
N LEU A 312 -9.10 -7.69 -37.10
CA LEU A 312 -9.57 -8.70 -36.14
C LEU A 312 -10.06 -9.97 -36.87
N VAL A 313 -9.68 -11.13 -36.33
CA VAL A 313 -10.10 -12.46 -36.84
C VAL A 313 -11.42 -12.93 -36.19
N THR A 314 -11.99 -12.15 -35.27
CA THR A 314 -13.24 -12.48 -34.57
C THR A 314 -14.44 -11.77 -35.19
N ASP A 315 -15.57 -12.45 -35.22
CA ASP A 315 -16.87 -11.88 -35.63
C ASP A 315 -17.59 -11.18 -34.46
N ASN A 316 -17.21 -11.48 -33.22
CA ASN A 316 -17.78 -10.85 -32.03
C ASN A 316 -16.94 -9.66 -31.56
N ILE A 317 -17.10 -8.55 -32.27
CA ILE A 317 -16.33 -7.31 -32.05
C ILE A 317 -16.73 -6.62 -30.76
N VAL A 318 -18.01 -6.71 -30.37
CA VAL A 318 -18.51 -6.12 -29.13
C VAL A 318 -17.82 -6.75 -27.92
N GLU A 319 -17.78 -8.09 -27.85
CA GLU A 319 -17.09 -8.78 -26.77
C GLU A 319 -15.58 -8.52 -26.78
N TRP A 320 -14.97 -8.46 -27.96
CA TRP A 320 -13.56 -8.06 -28.06
C TRP A 320 -13.30 -6.67 -27.45
N CYS A 321 -14.14 -5.68 -27.77
CA CYS A 321 -14.01 -4.34 -27.19
C CYS A 321 -14.25 -4.33 -25.68
N LYS A 322 -15.28 -5.05 -25.18
CA LYS A 322 -15.53 -5.15 -23.73
C LYS A 322 -14.34 -5.73 -22.99
N LEU A 323 -13.77 -6.82 -23.49
CA LEU A 323 -12.58 -7.45 -22.92
C LEU A 323 -11.41 -6.47 -22.87
N LYS A 324 -11.16 -5.72 -23.96
CA LYS A 324 -10.08 -4.72 -24.01
C LYS A 324 -10.28 -3.57 -23.04
N ILE A 325 -11.51 -3.06 -22.90
CA ILE A 325 -11.82 -1.96 -21.98
C ILE A 325 -11.68 -2.41 -20.52
N GLY A 326 -11.99 -3.67 -20.23
CA GLY A 326 -11.87 -4.24 -18.88
C GLY A 326 -10.44 -4.56 -18.43
N LEU A 327 -9.43 -4.41 -19.31
CA LEU A 327 -8.04 -4.71 -18.93
C LEU A 327 -7.52 -3.68 -17.91
N PRO A 328 -6.74 -4.11 -16.89
CA PRO A 328 -6.25 -3.22 -15.83
C PRO A 328 -5.38 -2.04 -16.32
N HIS A 329 -4.75 -2.18 -17.49
CA HIS A 329 -3.90 -1.16 -18.11
C HIS A 329 -4.61 -0.34 -19.19
N ALA A 330 -5.92 -0.55 -19.41
CA ALA A 330 -6.69 0.29 -20.32
C ALA A 330 -6.80 1.72 -19.76
N VAL A 331 -6.37 2.71 -20.54
CA VAL A 331 -6.43 4.12 -20.15
C VAL A 331 -7.72 4.71 -20.66
N ILE A 332 -8.66 5.01 -19.76
CA ILE A 332 -9.98 5.56 -20.09
C ILE A 332 -9.96 7.07 -19.83
N SER A 333 -10.47 7.83 -20.78
CA SER A 333 -10.67 9.28 -20.66
C SER A 333 -12.00 9.68 -21.27
N LYS A 334 -12.63 10.73 -20.73
CA LYS A 334 -13.86 11.29 -21.28
C LYS A 334 -13.59 12.65 -21.88
N ASN A 335 -13.82 12.78 -23.19
CA ASN A 335 -13.68 14.04 -23.91
C ASN A 335 -15.05 14.46 -24.44
N GLY A 336 -15.74 15.31 -23.69
CA GLY A 336 -17.08 15.79 -24.03
C GLY A 336 -18.11 14.65 -24.07
N LYS A 337 -18.66 14.37 -25.26
CA LYS A 337 -19.71 13.36 -25.47
C LYS A 337 -19.20 11.93 -25.67
N ASN A 338 -17.88 11.72 -25.62
CA ASN A 338 -17.25 10.44 -25.97
C ASN A 338 -16.27 9.99 -24.89
N TRP A 339 -16.27 8.68 -24.61
CA TRP A 339 -15.19 7.96 -23.97
C TRP A 339 -14.13 7.59 -25.00
N ASN A 340 -12.85 7.81 -24.67
CA ASN A 340 -11.71 7.32 -25.43
C ASN A 340 -10.89 6.39 -24.55
N ILE A 341 -10.68 5.17 -25.04
CA ILE A 341 -9.98 4.10 -24.35
C ILE A 341 -8.75 3.75 -25.17
N SER A 342 -7.56 3.89 -24.58
CA SER A 342 -6.29 3.48 -25.19
C SER A 342 -5.81 2.19 -24.54
N VAL A 343 -5.61 1.14 -25.35
CA VAL A 343 -5.23 -0.19 -24.87
C VAL A 343 -4.57 -1.00 -25.97
N ASP A 344 -3.45 -1.66 -25.66
CA ASP A 344 -2.70 -2.56 -26.55
C ASP A 344 -2.43 -1.98 -27.95
N GLY A 345 -2.03 -0.70 -28.03
CA GLY A 345 -1.76 -0.05 -29.31
C GLY A 345 -3.01 0.27 -30.14
N SER A 346 -4.20 0.22 -29.53
CA SER A 346 -5.48 0.56 -30.16
C SER A 346 -6.22 1.64 -29.37
N VAL A 347 -7.01 2.44 -30.08
CA VAL A 347 -7.92 3.42 -29.50
C VAL A 347 -9.35 3.01 -29.83
N ILE A 348 -10.18 2.89 -28.79
CA ILE A 348 -11.61 2.62 -28.88
C ILE A 348 -12.35 3.89 -28.43
N THR A 349 -13.30 4.36 -29.23
CA THR A 349 -14.14 5.52 -28.91
C THR A 349 -15.59 5.08 -28.75
N ILE A 350 -16.18 5.40 -27.61
CA ILE A 350 -17.57 5.04 -27.26
C ILE A 350 -18.36 6.31 -26.97
N ASN A 351 -19.60 6.38 -27.44
CA ASN A 351 -20.49 7.48 -27.09
C ASN A 351 -20.89 7.39 -25.60
N ALA A 352 -20.75 8.49 -24.87
CA ALA A 352 -20.97 8.48 -23.42
C ALA A 352 -22.44 8.36 -22.98
N ASN A 353 -23.38 8.67 -23.88
CA ASN A 353 -24.81 8.67 -23.54
C ASN A 353 -25.48 7.33 -23.87
N ASN A 354 -25.12 6.73 -25.00
CA ASN A 354 -25.79 5.51 -25.47
C ASN A 354 -24.87 4.28 -25.55
N TYR A 355 -23.61 4.39 -25.13
CA TYR A 355 -22.66 3.27 -25.10
C TYR A 355 -22.38 2.61 -26.47
N CYS A 356 -22.74 3.28 -27.56
CA CYS A 356 -22.43 2.81 -28.90
C CYS A 356 -20.94 2.98 -29.21
N ILE A 357 -20.28 1.92 -29.67
CA ILE A 357 -18.90 1.99 -30.17
C ILE A 357 -18.90 2.80 -31.46
N ILE A 358 -18.29 3.98 -31.42
CA ILE A 358 -18.21 4.90 -32.56
C ILE A 358 -17.11 4.42 -33.51
N THR A 359 -15.92 4.14 -33.01
CA THR A 359 -14.79 3.69 -33.82
C THR A 359 -13.78 2.95 -32.96
N ALA A 360 -12.99 2.08 -33.60
CA ALA A 360 -11.76 1.58 -33.03
C ALA A 360 -10.70 1.41 -34.13
N HIS A 361 -9.45 1.72 -33.81
CA HIS A 361 -8.34 1.71 -34.75
C HIS A 361 -6.99 1.56 -34.04
N LYS A 362 -5.96 1.11 -34.77
CA LYS A 362 -4.59 1.07 -34.26
C LYS A 362 -4.06 2.51 -34.09
N ILE A 363 -3.27 2.74 -33.06
CA ILE A 363 -2.58 4.01 -32.84
C ILE A 363 -1.55 4.18 -33.97
N SER A 364 -1.74 5.19 -34.81
CA SER A 364 -0.72 5.55 -35.79
C SER A 364 0.38 6.34 -35.06
N TYR A 365 1.57 5.76 -34.91
CA TYR A 365 2.77 6.55 -34.69
C TYR A 365 3.02 7.31 -36.00
N LYS A 366 2.70 8.61 -36.03
CA LYS A 366 3.29 9.46 -37.06
C LYS A 366 4.77 9.56 -36.73
N ASP A 367 5.61 9.02 -37.61
CA ASP A 367 7.03 9.34 -37.62
C ASP A 367 7.16 10.86 -37.70
N ASN A 368 7.60 11.49 -36.61
CA ASN A 368 8.12 12.87 -36.63
C ASN A 368 9.52 12.87 -37.27
N ASN A 369 9.64 12.33 -38.48
CA ASN A 369 10.72 12.59 -39.40
C ASN A 369 10.15 13.41 -40.55
N GLY A 370 10.27 14.73 -40.44
CA GLY A 370 9.90 15.64 -41.51
C GLY A 370 10.41 17.04 -41.27
N GLY A 371 11.49 17.40 -41.99
CA GLY A 371 11.78 18.76 -42.44
C GLY A 371 12.71 19.58 -41.57
#